data_AF-A0A143DBR9-F1
#
_entry.id   AF-A0A143DBR9-F1
#
_cell.length_a   1.000
_cell.length_b   1.000
_cell.length_c   1.000
_cell.angle_alpha   90.00
_cell.angle_beta   90.00
_cell.angle_gamma   90.00
#
_symmetry.space_group_name_H-M   'P 1'
#
loop_
_entity.id
_entity.type
_entity.pdbx_description
1 polymer ?
#
loop_
_entity_poly.entity_id
_entity_poly.type
_entity_poly.pdbx_seq_one_letter_code
_entity_poly.pdbx_strand_id
1 'polypeptide(L)'
;MYSLSESPFFADGAVWSAEGQYVEEKGIVLPAHGSWRVRHRRLRQRDQSADDETLDAPGLSSSRLVWYIEADLRLITAQGDFGAMRGVISVDPPTEKRPRDAWWEWSSPGIGTLGGRYTRVGDTIISQGATDDGVHVLTECFLISESGAVGIVRGVLSRDGDTIASWGLTLSLE
;
A
#
# COMPACT_ATOMS: atom_id res chain seq x y z
N MET A 1 -16.18 2.19 16.47
CA MET A 1 -15.67 1.27 15.44
C MET A 1 -14.55 2.00 14.75
N TYR A 2 -13.32 1.47 14.74
CA TYR A 2 -12.16 2.19 14.19
C TYR A 2 -12.20 2.21 12.66
N SER A 3 -12.13 3.40 12.06
CA SER A 3 -12.01 3.58 10.61
C SER A 3 -10.57 3.39 10.16
N LEU A 4 -10.33 2.88 8.95
CA LEU A 4 -8.99 2.79 8.38
C LEU A 4 -8.36 4.18 8.21
N SER A 5 -9.19 5.20 7.89
CA SER A 5 -8.76 6.60 7.75
C SER A 5 -8.27 7.24 9.05
N GLU A 6 -8.57 6.65 10.20
CA GLU A 6 -8.08 7.11 11.51
C GLU A 6 -6.71 6.53 11.85
N SER A 7 -6.16 5.63 11.03
CA SER A 7 -4.81 5.12 11.27
C SER A 7 -3.77 6.20 10.95
N PRO A 8 -2.81 6.47 11.85
CA PRO A 8 -1.68 7.37 11.58
C PRO A 8 -0.89 6.98 10.34
N PHE A 9 -0.88 5.69 9.99
CA PHE A 9 -0.21 5.21 8.78
C PHE A 9 -0.74 5.88 7.52
N PHE A 10 -2.05 6.12 7.42
CA PHE A 10 -2.70 6.71 6.24
C PHE A 10 -2.90 8.23 6.37
N ALA A 11 -2.32 8.90 7.36
CA ALA A 11 -2.46 10.35 7.49
C ALA A 11 -1.85 11.08 6.28
N ASP A 12 -2.49 12.14 5.81
CA ASP A 12 -1.97 12.93 4.70
C ASP A 12 -0.64 13.58 5.08
N GLY A 13 0.37 13.42 4.22
CA GLY A 13 1.73 13.90 4.47
C GLY A 13 2.57 13.01 5.37
N ALA A 14 2.04 11.89 5.90
CA ALA A 14 2.84 10.97 6.71
C ALA A 14 4.02 10.41 5.92
N VAL A 15 5.20 10.41 6.54
CA VAL A 15 6.41 9.77 6.02
C VAL A 15 6.89 8.79 7.06
N TRP A 16 6.95 7.52 6.69
CA TRP A 16 7.45 6.45 7.53
C TRP A 16 8.80 6.01 6.99
N SER A 17 9.83 6.05 7.82
CA SER A 17 11.05 5.29 7.60
C SER A 17 10.83 3.86 8.05
N ALA A 18 11.55 2.92 7.43
CA ALA A 18 11.56 1.54 7.87
C ALA A 18 12.95 0.92 7.83
N GLU A 19 13.19 0.06 8.80
CA GLU A 19 14.44 -0.70 8.92
C GLU A 19 14.13 -2.10 9.40
N GLY A 20 14.86 -3.09 8.88
CA GLY A 20 14.71 -4.46 9.33
C GLY A 20 15.35 -5.47 8.38
N GLN A 21 14.63 -6.57 8.14
CA GLN A 21 15.13 -7.69 7.38
C GLN A 21 14.19 -8.05 6.23
N TYR A 22 14.80 -8.48 5.13
CA TYR A 22 14.15 -9.09 3.99
C TYR A 22 14.73 -10.49 3.79
N VAL A 23 13.88 -11.46 3.49
CA VAL A 23 14.25 -12.85 3.22
C VAL A 23 13.86 -13.17 1.80
N GLU A 24 14.85 -13.49 0.96
CA GLU A 24 14.64 -13.91 -0.42
C GLU A 24 14.17 -15.38 -0.53
N GLU A 25 13.72 -15.80 -1.71
CA GLU A 25 13.23 -17.15 -2.06
C GLU A 25 14.17 -18.28 -1.58
N LYS A 26 15.49 -18.04 -1.54
CA LYS A 26 16.50 -19.01 -1.12
C LYS A 26 16.82 -18.98 0.37
N GLY A 27 16.05 -18.23 1.17
CA GLY A 27 16.29 -18.04 2.59
C GLY A 27 17.44 -17.08 2.91
N ILE A 28 17.95 -16.35 1.91
CA ILE A 28 18.99 -15.35 2.12
C ILE A 28 18.38 -14.17 2.87
N VAL A 29 18.93 -13.87 4.04
CA VAL A 29 18.50 -12.74 4.87
C VAL A 29 19.37 -11.53 4.58
N LEU A 30 18.74 -10.45 4.15
CA LEU A 30 19.39 -9.18 3.81
C LEU A 30 18.84 -8.07 4.73
N PRO A 31 19.71 -7.17 5.26
CA PRO A 31 19.23 -5.95 5.88
C PRO A 31 18.45 -5.12 4.86
N ALA A 32 17.35 -4.51 5.30
CA ALA A 32 16.47 -3.74 4.44
C ALA A 32 16.09 -2.41 5.08
N HIS A 33 16.15 -1.35 4.27
CA HIS A 33 15.76 0.01 4.63
C HIS A 33 14.70 0.49 3.64
N GLY A 34 13.71 1.23 4.09
CA GLY A 34 12.67 1.72 3.20
C GLY A 34 11.97 2.97 3.69
N SER A 35 11.06 3.48 2.86
CA SER A 35 10.19 4.58 3.20
C SER A 35 8.81 4.43 2.55
N TRP A 36 7.78 4.89 3.27
CA TRP A 36 6.41 5.02 2.79
C TRP A 36 5.98 6.47 2.98
N ARG A 37 5.64 7.15 1.89
CA ARG A 37 5.09 8.50 1.94
C ARG A 37 3.64 8.50 1.49
N VAL A 38 2.75 9.02 2.32
CA VAL A 38 1.32 9.09 2.05
C VAL A 38 0.92 10.49 1.59
N ARG A 39 0.13 10.56 0.52
CA ARG A 39 -0.42 11.79 -0.03
C ARG A 39 -1.87 11.62 -0.43
N HIS A 40 -2.72 12.54 -0.03
CA HIS A 40 -4.13 12.55 -0.40
C HIS A 40 -4.36 13.54 -1.55
N ARG A 41 -5.07 13.11 -2.59
CA ARG A 41 -5.36 13.96 -3.75
C ARG A 41 -6.83 13.87 -4.13
N ARG A 42 -7.43 15.03 -4.41
CA ARG A 42 -8.73 15.11 -5.07
C ARG A 42 -8.53 15.09 -6.58
N LEU A 43 -8.97 14.02 -7.23
CA LEU A 43 -9.06 13.94 -8.67
C LEU A 43 -10.39 14.55 -9.11
N ARG A 44 -10.34 15.55 -9.99
CA ARG A 44 -11.56 16.01 -10.67
C ARG A 44 -11.96 14.94 -11.66
N GLN A 45 -13.22 14.52 -11.62
CA GLN A 45 -13.82 13.70 -12.67
C GLN A 45 -13.89 14.57 -13.94
N ARG A 46 -12.81 14.56 -14.73
CA ARG A 46 -12.78 14.98 -16.12
C ARG A 46 -12.34 13.75 -16.91
N ASP A 47 -13.11 13.41 -17.93
CA ASP A 47 -12.85 12.39 -18.94
C ASP A 47 -13.20 10.93 -18.57
N GLN A 48 -14.48 10.69 -18.28
CA GLN A 48 -15.12 9.45 -18.74
C GLN A 48 -16.25 9.83 -19.71
N SER A 49 -16.02 9.54 -20.99
CA SER A 49 -16.99 9.42 -22.10
C SER A 49 -17.64 10.72 -22.61
N ALA A 50 -17.03 11.30 -23.65
CA ALA A 50 -17.81 11.86 -24.75
C ALA A 50 -18.40 10.68 -25.53
N ASP A 51 -19.64 10.28 -25.21
CA ASP A 51 -20.55 9.49 -26.06
C ASP A 51 -21.93 9.31 -25.40
N ASP A 52 -22.43 10.32 -24.68
CA ASP A 52 -23.85 10.34 -24.28
C ASP A 52 -24.36 11.78 -24.29
N GLU A 53 -24.81 12.23 -25.46
CA GLU A 53 -25.62 13.45 -25.58
C GLU A 53 -26.99 13.16 -24.94
N THR A 54 -27.17 13.51 -23.65
CA THR A 54 -28.48 14.00 -23.18
C THR A 54 -28.40 14.77 -21.86
N LEU A 55 -28.80 16.04 -21.96
CA LEU A 55 -29.53 16.85 -20.98
C LEU A 55 -28.81 17.33 -19.70
N ASP A 56 -28.45 18.62 -19.75
CA ASP A 56 -28.51 19.64 -18.70
C ASP A 56 -28.88 19.17 -17.28
N ALA A 57 -27.85 18.90 -16.47
CA ALA A 57 -27.91 19.03 -15.02
C ALA A 57 -26.73 19.89 -14.54
N PRO A 58 -26.93 20.86 -13.61
CA PRO A 58 -25.85 21.71 -13.14
C PRO A 58 -24.76 20.88 -12.46
N GLY A 59 -23.60 20.86 -13.12
CA GLY A 59 -22.44 20.03 -12.82
C GLY A 59 -21.79 20.34 -11.48
N LEU A 60 -22.05 19.47 -10.51
CA LEU A 60 -21.06 19.18 -9.47
C LEU A 60 -20.04 18.24 -10.11
N SER A 61 -18.91 18.80 -10.56
CA SER A 61 -17.72 17.98 -10.84
C SER A 61 -17.39 17.23 -9.55
N SER A 62 -17.78 15.96 -9.48
CA SER A 62 -17.55 15.16 -8.29
C SER A 62 -16.04 14.93 -8.21
N SER A 63 -15.39 15.53 -7.22
CA SER A 63 -13.98 15.28 -6.98
C SER A 63 -13.87 14.00 -6.16
N ARG A 64 -13.21 12.96 -6.68
CA ARG A 64 -12.94 11.73 -5.94
C ARG A 64 -11.63 11.89 -5.15
N LEU A 65 -11.64 11.58 -3.86
CA LEU A 65 -10.43 11.48 -3.05
C LEU A 65 -9.74 10.16 -3.36
N VAL A 66 -8.42 10.20 -3.59
CA VAL A 66 -7.54 9.04 -3.75
C VAL A 66 -6.33 9.26 -2.84
N TRP A 67 -5.88 8.21 -2.16
CA TRP A 67 -4.61 8.25 -1.44
C TRP A 67 -3.52 7.60 -2.30
N TYR A 68 -2.33 8.17 -2.27
CA TYR A 68 -1.15 7.65 -2.93
C TYR A 68 -0.10 7.32 -1.88
N ILE A 69 0.48 6.14 -1.98
CA ILE A 69 1.58 5.70 -1.13
C ILE A 69 2.79 5.50 -2.03
N GLU A 70 3.75 6.42 -1.93
CA GLU A 70 5.07 6.24 -2.55
C GLU A 70 5.87 5.30 -1.65
N ALA A 71 6.18 4.10 -2.14
CA ALA A 71 6.95 3.10 -1.39
C ALA A 71 8.32 2.89 -2.07
N ASP A 72 9.38 2.88 -1.26
CA ASP A 72 10.76 2.54 -1.68
C ASP A 72 11.35 1.61 -0.62
N LEU A 73 11.71 0.38 -0.99
CA LEU A 73 12.36 -0.61 -0.15
C LEU A 73 13.66 -1.04 -0.82
N ARG A 74 14.76 -0.96 -0.07
CA ARG A 74 16.11 -1.26 -0.52
C ARG A 74 16.74 -2.32 0.36
N LEU A 75 17.51 -3.20 -0.26
CA LEU A 75 18.30 -4.24 0.37
C LEU A 75 19.75 -3.79 0.42
N ILE A 76 20.39 -4.00 1.56
CA ILE A 76 21.81 -3.68 1.75
C ILE A 76 22.61 -4.93 1.46
N THR A 77 23.42 -4.89 0.41
CA THR A 77 24.30 -5.99 0.00
C THR A 77 25.77 -5.59 0.11
N ALA A 78 26.69 -6.54 -0.01
CA ALA A 78 28.12 -6.23 -0.06
C ALA A 78 28.49 -5.36 -1.28
N GLN A 79 27.67 -5.37 -2.33
CA GLN A 79 27.83 -4.60 -3.56
C GLN A 79 27.13 -3.23 -3.50
N GLY A 80 26.46 -2.91 -2.39
CA GLY A 80 25.68 -1.69 -2.19
C GLY A 80 24.17 -1.92 -2.10
N ASP A 81 23.41 -0.85 -2.26
CA ASP A 81 21.95 -0.86 -2.13
C ASP A 81 21.28 -1.39 -3.41
N PHE A 82 20.33 -2.31 -3.25
CA PHE A 82 19.52 -2.87 -4.32
C PHE A 82 18.03 -2.58 -4.08
N GLY A 83 17.31 -2.08 -5.08
CA GLY A 83 15.87 -1.80 -4.95
C GLY A 83 15.02 -3.06 -5.00
N ALA A 84 14.46 -3.49 -3.86
CA ALA A 84 13.53 -4.62 -3.79
C ALA A 84 12.12 -4.25 -4.23
N MET A 85 11.65 -3.06 -3.84
CA MET A 85 10.34 -2.56 -4.21
C MET A 85 10.43 -1.05 -4.40
N ARG A 86 9.93 -0.55 -5.52
CA ARG A 86 9.73 0.88 -5.70
C ARG A 86 8.49 1.13 -6.54
N GLY A 87 7.60 1.98 -6.06
CA GLY A 87 6.40 2.30 -6.81
C GLY A 87 5.44 3.23 -6.08
N VAL A 88 4.32 3.47 -6.74
CA VAL A 88 3.19 4.21 -6.17
C VAL A 88 2.03 3.26 -6.07
N ILE A 89 1.48 3.15 -4.86
CA ILE A 89 0.24 2.42 -4.59
C ILE A 89 -0.88 3.44 -4.61
N SER A 90 -1.88 3.22 -5.46
CA SER A 90 -3.11 4.02 -5.46
C SER A 90 -4.12 3.36 -4.55
N VAL A 91 -4.75 4.13 -3.68
CA VAL A 91 -5.69 3.63 -2.67
C VAL A 91 -7.00 4.39 -2.75
N ASP A 92 -8.07 3.65 -2.97
CA ASP A 92 -9.43 4.11 -2.86
C ASP A 92 -9.83 4.14 -1.38
N PRO A 93 -10.04 5.33 -0.80
CA PRO A 93 -10.24 5.49 0.64
C PRO A 93 -11.50 4.75 1.13
N PRO A 94 -11.56 4.44 2.44
CA PRO A 94 -12.74 3.84 3.04
C PRO A 94 -13.96 4.73 2.87
N THR A 95 -15.13 4.10 2.79
CA THR A 95 -16.44 4.78 2.68
C THR A 95 -17.19 4.67 3.99
N GLU A 96 -18.23 5.49 4.21
CA GLU A 96 -19.10 5.38 5.38
C GLU A 96 -19.70 3.97 5.56
N LYS A 97 -19.99 3.28 4.46
CA LYS A 97 -20.53 1.91 4.47
C LYS A 97 -19.46 0.85 4.73
N ARG A 98 -18.19 1.16 4.46
CA ARG A 98 -17.04 0.26 4.63
C ARG A 98 -15.88 1.03 5.27
N PRO A 99 -16.02 1.49 6.53
CA PRO A 99 -15.03 2.36 7.15
C PRO A 99 -13.70 1.66 7.41
N ARG A 100 -13.69 0.31 7.44
CA ARG A 100 -12.51 -0.50 7.74
C ARG A 100 -11.72 -0.92 6.50
N ASP A 101 -12.27 -0.71 5.31
CA ASP A 101 -11.75 -1.29 4.09
C ASP A 101 -11.36 -0.21 3.08
N ALA A 102 -10.19 -0.33 2.47
CA ALA A 102 -9.76 0.47 1.32
C ALA A 102 -9.19 -0.44 0.24
N TRP A 103 -9.54 -0.17 -1.02
CA TRP A 103 -9.03 -0.92 -2.16
C TRP A 103 -7.75 -0.27 -2.63
N TRP A 104 -6.79 -1.07 -3.08
CA TRP A 104 -5.53 -0.55 -3.58
C TRP A 104 -5.08 -1.26 -4.84
N GLU A 105 -4.25 -0.56 -5.62
CA GLU A 105 -3.59 -1.08 -6.81
C GLU A 105 -2.13 -0.63 -6.81
N TRP A 106 -1.24 -1.54 -7.19
CA TRP A 106 0.19 -1.28 -7.35
C TRP A 106 0.71 -1.97 -8.62
N SER A 107 1.50 -1.26 -9.41
CA SER A 107 2.13 -1.82 -10.62
C SER A 107 3.64 -1.94 -10.44
N SER A 108 4.17 -3.12 -10.78
CA SER A 108 5.60 -3.45 -10.74
C SER A 108 6.05 -4.05 -12.08
N PRO A 109 7.19 -3.64 -12.65
CA PRO A 109 7.71 -4.23 -13.88
C PRO A 109 7.98 -5.74 -13.81
N GLY A 110 8.33 -6.25 -12.62
CA GLY A 110 8.70 -7.67 -12.44
C GLY A 110 7.55 -8.60 -12.08
N ILE A 111 6.46 -8.06 -11.52
CA ILE A 111 5.33 -8.86 -11.01
C ILE A 111 4.04 -8.59 -11.79
N GLY A 112 3.93 -7.45 -12.47
CA GLY A 112 2.70 -6.96 -13.06
C GLY A 112 1.92 -6.07 -12.10
N THR A 113 0.60 -5.99 -12.31
CA THR A 113 -0.31 -5.21 -11.44
C THR A 113 -0.88 -6.10 -10.35
N LEU A 114 -0.69 -5.71 -9.09
CA LEU A 114 -1.39 -6.28 -7.96
C LEU A 114 -2.58 -5.38 -7.58
N GLY A 115 -3.74 -6.00 -7.44
CA GLY A 115 -4.94 -5.39 -6.85
C GLY A 115 -5.23 -6.01 -5.50
N GLY A 116 -5.67 -5.20 -4.53
CA GLY A 116 -5.88 -5.68 -3.18
C GLY A 116 -6.76 -4.80 -2.31
N ARG A 117 -6.76 -5.12 -1.02
CA ARG A 117 -7.53 -4.44 0.02
C ARG A 117 -6.72 -4.31 1.30
N TYR A 118 -6.75 -3.12 1.88
CA TYR A 118 -6.41 -2.89 3.29
C TYR A 118 -7.66 -3.09 4.15
N THR A 119 -7.51 -3.79 5.27
CA THR A 119 -8.57 -4.04 6.26
C THR A 119 -8.08 -3.68 7.66
N ARG A 120 -8.81 -2.83 8.37
CA ARG A 120 -8.53 -2.54 9.78
C ARG A 120 -9.18 -3.57 10.71
N VAL A 121 -8.37 -4.22 11.54
CA VAL A 121 -8.80 -5.15 12.60
C VAL A 121 -8.18 -4.68 13.91
N GLY A 122 -8.94 -3.90 14.69
CA GLY A 122 -8.41 -3.25 15.91
C GLY A 122 -7.35 -2.19 15.58
N ASP A 123 -6.16 -2.36 16.14
CA ASP A 123 -4.92 -1.60 15.92
C ASP A 123 -4.09 -2.12 14.72
N THR A 124 -4.51 -3.23 14.14
CA THR A 124 -3.82 -3.88 13.04
C THR A 124 -4.44 -3.49 11.70
N ILE A 125 -3.61 -3.27 10.68
CA ILE A 125 -4.01 -3.16 9.28
C ILE A 125 -3.48 -4.39 8.54
N ILE A 126 -4.38 -5.10 7.87
CA ILE A 126 -4.04 -6.23 7.02
C ILE A 126 -4.13 -5.78 5.56
N SER A 127 -3.06 -5.92 4.80
CA SER A 127 -3.04 -5.76 3.34
C SER A 127 -3.06 -7.14 2.70
N GLN A 128 -3.97 -7.36 1.75
CA GLN A 128 -3.97 -8.57 0.93
C GLN A 128 -4.21 -8.17 -0.52
N GLY A 129 -3.46 -8.76 -1.45
CA GLY A 129 -3.64 -8.52 -2.86
C GLY A 129 -3.07 -9.66 -3.71
N ALA A 130 -3.45 -9.68 -4.97
CA ALA A 130 -2.96 -10.64 -5.94
C ALA A 130 -2.89 -10.01 -7.34
N THR A 131 -2.14 -10.65 -8.23
CA THR A 131 -2.24 -10.39 -9.67
C THR A 131 -3.56 -10.96 -10.22
N ASP A 132 -4.02 -10.46 -11.37
CA ASP A 132 -5.28 -10.90 -12.00
C ASP A 132 -5.28 -12.40 -12.35
N ASP A 133 -4.11 -12.96 -12.68
CA ASP A 133 -3.92 -14.39 -12.93
C ASP A 133 -3.80 -15.23 -11.64
N GLY A 134 -3.75 -14.58 -10.47
CA GLY A 134 -3.58 -15.21 -9.16
C GLY A 134 -2.20 -15.83 -8.91
N VAL A 135 -1.25 -15.69 -9.85
CA VAL A 135 0.09 -16.28 -9.75
C VAL A 135 0.86 -15.68 -8.57
N HIS A 136 0.78 -14.36 -8.38
CA HIS A 136 1.43 -13.67 -7.28
C HIS A 136 0.41 -13.24 -6.23
N VAL A 137 0.74 -13.49 -4.96
CA VAL A 137 -0.09 -13.12 -3.81
C VAL A 137 0.75 -12.38 -2.79
N LEU A 138 0.26 -11.20 -2.38
CA LEU A 138 0.83 -10.37 -1.33
C LEU A 138 -0.04 -10.45 -0.08
N THR A 139 0.59 -10.65 1.08
CA THR A 139 -0.05 -10.41 2.37
C THR A 139 0.89 -9.63 3.27
N GLU A 140 0.39 -8.54 3.85
CA GLU A 140 1.10 -7.74 4.85
C GLU A 140 0.23 -7.48 6.07
N CYS A 141 0.89 -7.31 7.21
CA CYS A 141 0.30 -6.96 8.49
C CYS A 141 1.09 -5.79 9.08
N PHE A 142 0.41 -4.66 9.26
CA PHE A 142 0.94 -3.47 9.91
C PHE A 142 0.34 -3.38 11.31
N LEU A 143 1.20 -3.26 12.31
CA LEU A 143 0.80 -2.97 13.68
C LEU A 143 1.38 -1.60 14.03
N ILE A 144 0.50 -0.62 14.22
CA ILE A 144 0.89 0.76 14.55
C ILE A 144 0.68 0.95 16.05
N SER A 145 1.67 1.53 16.74
CA SER A 145 1.60 1.81 18.18
C SER A 145 0.44 2.75 18.50
N GLU A 146 -0.02 2.73 19.75
CA GLU A 146 -1.06 3.66 20.22
C GLU A 146 -0.64 5.13 20.08
N SER A 147 0.66 5.42 20.22
CA SER A 147 1.22 6.76 19.99
C SER A 147 1.19 7.19 18.52
N GLY A 148 1.04 6.25 17.59
CA GLY A 148 1.03 6.52 16.15
C GLY A 148 2.38 6.87 15.55
N ALA A 149 3.47 6.83 16.31
CA ALA A 149 4.81 7.23 15.87
C ALA A 149 5.73 6.05 15.51
N VAL A 150 5.38 4.83 15.95
CA VAL A 150 6.18 3.63 15.71
C VAL A 150 5.25 2.51 15.26
N GLY A 151 5.75 1.60 14.44
CA GLY A 151 5.02 0.40 14.07
C GLY A 151 5.92 -0.74 13.67
N ILE A 152 5.31 -1.83 13.27
CA ILE A 152 5.97 -2.91 12.56
C ILE A 152 5.15 -3.26 11.33
N VAL A 153 5.84 -3.66 10.26
CA VAL A 153 5.22 -4.32 9.12
C VAL A 153 5.86 -5.69 8.94
N ARG A 154 5.02 -6.70 8.73
CA ARG A 154 5.42 -8.06 8.37
C ARG A 154 4.70 -8.43 7.10
N GLY A 155 5.40 -8.97 6.11
CA GLY A 155 4.79 -9.32 4.85
C GLY A 155 5.43 -10.51 4.17
N VAL A 156 4.66 -11.09 3.25
CA VAL A 156 5.05 -12.23 2.42
C VAL A 156 4.54 -11.98 1.01
N LEU A 157 5.40 -12.23 0.03
CA LEU A 157 5.05 -12.35 -1.38
C LEU A 157 5.24 -13.81 -1.79
N SER A 158 4.19 -14.40 -2.36
CA SER A 158 4.20 -15.77 -2.87
C SER A 158 4.04 -15.78 -4.38
N ARG A 159 4.58 -16.82 -5.04
CA ARG A 159 4.38 -17.14 -6.46
C ARG A 159 4.00 -18.62 -6.56
N ASP A 160 2.85 -18.91 -7.18
CA ASP A 160 2.33 -20.28 -7.34
C ASP A 160 2.21 -21.07 -6.01
N GLY A 161 1.94 -20.36 -4.92
CA GLY A 161 1.82 -20.92 -3.57
C GLY A 161 3.14 -21.02 -2.78
N ASP A 162 4.28 -20.82 -3.42
CA ASP A 162 5.59 -20.81 -2.77
C ASP A 162 5.98 -19.38 -2.34
N THR A 163 6.52 -19.25 -1.13
CA THR A 163 7.05 -17.96 -0.65
C THR A 163 8.32 -17.60 -1.40
N ILE A 164 8.27 -16.51 -2.17
CA ILE A 164 9.44 -15.98 -2.91
C ILE A 164 10.10 -14.80 -2.21
N ALA A 165 9.39 -14.15 -1.28
CA ALA A 165 9.96 -13.14 -0.41
C ALA A 165 9.17 -12.98 0.88
N SER A 166 9.84 -12.57 1.95
CA SER A 166 9.18 -12.10 3.17
C SER A 166 9.99 -10.99 3.83
N TRP A 167 9.35 -10.16 4.64
CA TRP A 167 10.01 -9.06 5.33
C TRP A 167 9.48 -8.87 6.73
N GLY A 168 10.35 -8.34 7.57
CA GLY A 168 9.98 -7.77 8.84
C GLY A 168 10.73 -6.49 9.12
N LEU A 169 9.98 -5.39 9.11
CA LEU A 169 10.50 -4.05 9.29
C LEU A 169 9.87 -3.39 10.52
N THR A 170 10.64 -2.56 11.19
CA THR A 170 10.15 -1.57 12.15
C THR A 170 9.90 -0.28 11.39
N LEU A 171 8.80 0.39 11.70
CA LEU A 171 8.40 1.66 11.11
C LEU A 171 8.59 2.78 12.12
N SER A 172 9.10 3.93 11.67
CA SER A 172 9.17 5.16 12.47
C SER A 172 8.61 6.33 11.66
N LEU A 173 7.69 7.08 12.25
CA LEU A 173 7.15 8.29 11.65
C LEU A 173 8.19 9.43 11.72
N GLU A 174 8.43 10.11 10.60
CA GLU A 174 9.34 11.27 10.48
C GLU A 174 8.65 12.62 10.75
#